data_AF-A0A6B3EH54-F1
#
_entry.id   AF-A0A6B3EH54-F1
#
_cell.length_a   1.000
_cell.length_b   1.000
_cell.length_c   1.000
_cell.angle_alpha   90.00
_cell.angle_beta   90.00
_cell.angle_gamma   90.00
#
_symmetry.space_group_name_H-M   'P 1'
#
loop_
_entity.id
_entity.type
_entity.pdbx_description
1 polymer ?
#
loop_
_entity_poly.entity_id
_entity_poly.type
_entity_poly.pdbx_seq_one_letter_code
_entity_poly.pdbx_strand_id
1 'polypeptide(L)' 'TTSLPEEIGGERNWDYRHAWVRDSAGTLAALIGAGYREEAVAWRKWLLRAVGGGPLRIMYGLRGEHDLPERDLYWL' A
#
# COMPACT_ATOMS: atom_id res chain seq x y z
N THR A 1 0.38 -8.50 -11.91
CA THR A 1 -0.45 -7.77 -10.97
C THR A 1 -1.72 -8.57 -10.77
N THR A 2 -2.33 -8.53 -9.57
CA THR A 2 -3.70 -9.03 -9.38
C THR A 2 -4.76 -7.95 -9.60
N SER A 3 -4.31 -6.74 -9.93
CA SER A 3 -5.16 -5.59 -10.19
C SER A 3 -5.31 -5.35 -11.68
N LEU A 4 -6.35 -4.62 -12.05
CA LEU A 4 -6.56 -4.20 -13.43
C LEU A 4 -5.54 -3.13 -13.85
N PRO A 5 -5.15 -3.10 -15.13
CA PRO A 5 -4.40 -1.98 -15.69
C PRO A 5 -5.16 -0.65 -15.51
N GLU A 6 -4.43 0.46 -15.36
CA GLU A 6 -5.02 1.80 -15.49
C GLU A 6 -5.60 2.00 -16.91
N GLU A 7 -4.92 1.47 -17.92
CA GLU A 7 -5.32 1.48 -19.33
C GLU A 7 -4.92 0.16 -20.01
N ILE A 8 -5.83 -0.45 -20.78
CA ILE A 8 -5.55 -1.70 -21.51
C ILE A 8 -4.41 -1.46 -22.52
N GLY A 9 -3.33 -2.21 -22.39
CA GLY A 9 -2.13 -2.05 -23.24
C GLY A 9 -1.18 -0.91 -22.80
N GLY A 10 -1.52 -0.20 -21.72
CA GLY A 10 -0.64 0.81 -21.12
C GLY A 10 0.39 0.22 -20.17
N GLU A 11 1.44 1.00 -19.85
CA GLU A 11 2.55 0.57 -18.99
C GLU A 11 2.22 0.67 -17.48
N ARG A 12 1.13 1.35 -17.12
CA ARG A 12 0.75 1.60 -15.72
C ARG A 12 -0.04 0.43 -15.14
N ASN A 13 0.70 -0.61 -14.76
CA ASN A 13 0.19 -1.86 -14.19
C ASN A 13 0.62 -2.04 -12.74
N TRP A 14 -0.03 -1.31 -11.82
CA TRP A 14 0.29 -1.41 -10.39
C TRP A 14 -0.44 -2.57 -9.73
N ASP A 15 0.21 -3.23 -8.77
CA ASP A 15 -0.43 -4.24 -7.93
C ASP A 15 -0.93 -3.61 -6.62
N TYR A 16 -2.23 -3.38 -6.53
CA TYR A 16 -2.90 -2.70 -5.42
C TYR A 16 -3.01 -3.56 -4.14
N ARG A 17 -2.41 -4.75 -4.11
CA ARG A 17 -2.27 -5.53 -2.86
C ARG A 17 -1.27 -4.92 -1.88
N HIS A 18 -0.42 -4.00 -2.33
CA HIS A 18 0.58 -3.34 -1.50
C HIS A 18 0.03 -2.04 -0.91
N ALA A 19 0.49 -1.70 0.28
CA ALA A 19 0.12 -0.47 0.94
C ALA A 19 1.10 0.64 0.56
N TRP A 20 0.61 1.64 -0.18
CA TRP A 20 1.36 2.84 -0.52
C TRP A 20 1.34 3.85 0.62
N VAL A 21 2.51 4.40 0.97
CA VAL A 21 2.64 5.36 2.08
C VAL A 21 1.85 6.64 1.80
N ARG A 22 1.84 7.10 0.54
CA ARG A 22 1.06 8.28 0.11
C ARG A 22 -0.42 8.15 0.47
N ASP A 23 -0.99 6.96 0.29
CA ASP A 23 -2.42 6.73 0.43
C ASP A 23 -2.82 6.52 1.90
N SER A 24 -1.84 6.39 2.79
CA SER A 24 -2.05 6.16 4.23
C SER A 24 -2.72 7.35 4.92
N ALA A 25 -2.37 8.59 4.54
CA ALA A 25 -2.97 9.79 5.13
C ALA A 25 -4.47 9.90 4.81
N GLY A 26 -4.84 9.65 3.54
CA GLY A 26 -6.24 9.62 3.11
C GLY A 26 -7.04 8.51 3.80
N THR A 27 -6.46 7.31 3.91
CA THR A 27 -7.07 6.18 4.62
C THR A 27 -7.34 6.51 6.09
N LEU A 28 -6.36 7.09 6.80
CA LEU A 28 -6.54 7.51 8.20
C LEU A 28 -7.62 8.59 8.34
N ALA A 29 -7.64 9.58 7.44
CA ALA A 29 -8.66 10.62 7.45
C ALA A 29 -10.07 10.05 7.26
N ALA A 30 -10.23 9.10 6.33
CA ALA A 30 -11.50 8.42 6.09
C ALA A 30 -11.96 7.60 7.31
N LEU A 31 -11.06 6.82 7.92
CA LEU A 31 -11.38 6.04 9.13
C LEU A 31 -11.81 6.94 10.29
N ILE A 32 -11.07 8.02 10.54
CA ILE A 32 -11.41 8.98 11.60
C ILE A 32 -12.73 9.69 11.31
N GLY A 33 -12.94 10.15 10.08
CA GLY A 33 -14.16 10.85 9.66
C GLY A 33 -15.41 9.97 9.76
N ALA A 34 -15.27 8.67 9.52
CA ALA A 34 -16.35 7.69 9.65
C ALA A 34 -16.51 7.13 11.08
N GLY A 35 -15.68 7.55 12.05
CA GLY A 35 -15.76 7.14 13.45
C GLY A 35 -14.99 5.86 13.82
N TYR A 36 -14.31 5.22 12.87
CA TYR A 36 -13.49 4.01 13.03
C TYR A 36 -12.13 4.31 13.69
N ARG A 37 -12.17 4.77 14.95
CA ARG A 37 -10.99 5.22 15.69
C ARG A 37 -10.04 4.05 16.03
N GLU A 38 -10.58 2.89 16.34
CA GLU A 38 -9.77 1.71 16.69
C GLU A 38 -8.97 1.22 15.48
N GLU A 39 -9.61 1.18 14.32
CA GLU A 39 -9.01 0.82 13.04
C GLU A 39 -7.97 1.86 12.62
N ALA A 40 -8.23 3.15 12.82
CA ALA A 40 -7.24 4.20 12.56
C ALA A 40 -5.98 4.02 13.43
N VAL A 41 -6.15 3.68 14.71
CA VAL A 41 -5.04 3.36 15.60
C VAL A 41 -4.32 2.08 15.16
N ALA A 42 -5.06 1.04 14.78
CA ALA A 42 -4.50 -0.22 14.29
C ALA A 42 -3.68 -0.02 13.00
N TRP A 43 -4.20 0.77 12.06
CA TRP A 43 -3.53 1.15 10.82
C TRP A 43 -2.23 1.92 11.10
N ARG A 44 -2.28 2.94 11.97
CA ARG A 44 -1.07 3.69 12.37
C ARG A 44 -0.03 2.76 13.01
N LYS A 45 -0.46 1.86 13.90
CA LYS A 45 0.44 0.89 14.54
C LYS A 45 1.07 -0.05 13.50
N TRP A 46 0.28 -0.52 12.53
CA TRP A 46 0.80 -1.33 11.43
C TRP A 46 1.84 -0.57 10.62
N LEU A 47 1.56 0.68 10.22
CA LEU A 47 2.48 1.49 9.42
C LEU A 47 3.83 1.71 10.14
N LEU A 48 3.79 2.04 11.43
CA LEU A 48 5.01 2.21 12.23
C LEU A 48 5.85 0.92 12.33
N ARG A 49 5.19 -0.23 12.47
CA ARG A 49 5.89 -1.53 12.44
C ARG A 49 6.47 -1.81 11.06
N ALA A 50 5.70 -1.55 10.00
CA ALA A 50 6.13 -1.76 8.62
C ALA A 50 7.33 -0.88 8.25
N VAL A 51 7.43 0.37 8.76
CA VAL A 51 8.59 1.23 8.52
C VAL A 51 9.83 0.73 9.28
N GLY A 52 9.65 0.12 10.46
CA GLY A 52 10.70 -0.59 11.18
C GLY A 52 11.91 0.25 11.63
N GLY A 53 11.83 1.59 11.53
CA GLY A 53 12.94 2.51 11.82
C GLY A 53 14.01 2.61 10.72
N GLY A 54 13.84 1.89 9.60
CA GLY A 54 14.70 2.01 8.42
C GLY A 54 14.32 3.19 7.52
N PRO A 55 15.04 3.38 6.39
CA PRO A 55 14.65 4.38 5.41
C PRO A 55 13.24 4.10 4.89
N LEU A 56 12.44 5.16 4.77
CA LEU A 56 11.06 5.09 4.28
C LEU A 56 11.05 4.56 2.83
N ARG A 57 10.15 3.61 2.55
CA ARG A 57 9.87 3.09 1.20
C ARG A 57 8.57 3.68 0.67
N ILE A 58 8.38 3.64 -0.64
CA ILE A 58 7.16 4.16 -1.28
C ILE A 58 5.94 3.29 -0.93
N MET A 59 6.16 1.98 -0.81
CA MET A 59 5.14 0.97 -0.54
C MET A 59 5.71 -0.19 0.29
N TYR A 60 4.81 -0.92 0.94
CA TYR A 60 5.11 -2.08 1.78
C TYR A 60 4.13 -3.22 1.49
N GLY A 61 4.60 -4.46 1.65
CA GLY A 61 3.71 -5.63 1.67
C GLY A 61 2.81 -5.64 2.91
N LEU A 62 1.72 -6.40 2.87
CA LEU A 62 0.72 -6.41 3.95
C LEU A 62 1.29 -6.88 5.31
N ARG A 63 2.39 -7.65 5.32
CA ARG A 63 3.07 -8.09 6.55
C ARG A 63 4.28 -7.21 6.86
N GLY A 64 4.45 -6.09 6.16
CA GLY A 64 5.57 -5.17 6.32
C GLY A 64 6.78 -5.53 5.45
N GLU A 65 6.60 -6.39 4.43
CA GLU A 65 7.69 -6.74 3.51
C GLU A 65 8.23 -5.51 2.78
N HIS A 66 9.56 -5.42 2.68
CA HIS A 66 10.27 -4.34 1.99
C HIS A 66 10.84 -4.75 0.63
N ASP A 67 11.05 -6.06 0.43
CA ASP A 67 11.57 -6.60 -0.81
C ASP A 67 10.40 -6.83 -1.78
N LEU A 68 10.14 -5.81 -2.59
CA LEU A 68 9.04 -5.77 -3.55
C LEU A 68 9.63 -5.52 -4.95
N PRO A 69 10.31 -6.51 -5.54
CA PRO A 69 10.93 -6.34 -6.84
C PRO A 69 9.87 -6.17 -7.91
N GLU A 70 10.09 -5.21 -8.80
CA GLU A 70 9.32 -5.06 -10.02
C GLU A 70 9.51 -6.29 -10.91
N ARG A 71 8.45 -6.70 -11.61
CA ARG A 71 8.45 -7.88 -12.47
C ARG A 71 7.56 -7.64 -13.68
N ASP A 72 8.10 -7.93 -14.86
CA ASP A 72 7.33 -8.05 -16.08
C ASP A 72 6.50 -9.33 -16.07
N LEU A 73 5.26 -9.25 -16.53
CA LEU A 73 4.36 -10.39 -16.61
C LEU A 73 3.86 -10.49 -18.05
N TYR A 74 4.38 -11.48 -18.78
CA TYR A 74 4.15 -11.62 -20.23
C TYR A 74 2.81 -12.27 -20.60
N TRP A 75 1.94 -12.51 -19.62
CA TRP A 75 0.67 -13.22 -19.78
C TRP A 75 -0.56 -12.35 -19.49
N LEU A 76 -0.36 -11.06 -19.22
CA LEU A 76 -1.39 -10.02 -19.19
C LEU A 76 -1.25 -9.18 -20.46
#